data_AF-A0A932ZI37-F1
#
_entry.id   AF-A0A932ZI37-F1
#
_cell.length_a   1.000
_cell.length_b   1.000
_cell.length_c   1.000
_cell.angle_alpha   90.00
_cell.angle_beta   90.00
_cell.angle_gamma   90.00
#
_symmetry.space_group_name_H-M   'P 1'
#
loop_
_entity.id
_entity.type
_entity.pdbx_description
1 polymer ?
#
loop_
_entity_poly.entity_id
_entity_poly.type
_entity_poly.pdbx_seq_one_letter_code
_entity_poly.pdbx_strand_id
1 'polypeptide(L)'
;MRLDLATRTLFSEFQEHCFTRVALEHQLKATGTFVRKKIKEKEYWYVQQYTEGKITQQYYGSADKGRTAEIMKTRAERQRQQAMFKKIRLQEARQAAMLRRGGV
;
A
#
# COMPACT_ATOMS: atom_id res chain seq x y z
N MET A 1 -31.76 -11.61 -19.82
CA MET A 1 -30.45 -12.28 -19.87
C MET A 1 -30.01 -12.63 -18.45
N ARG A 2 -30.05 -13.90 -18.05
CA ARG A 2 -29.53 -14.34 -16.73
C ARG A 2 -28.05 -14.69 -16.92
N LEU A 3 -27.16 -13.92 -16.28
CA LEU A 3 -25.74 -14.27 -16.18
C LEU A 3 -25.60 -15.65 -15.52
N ASP A 4 -24.73 -16.49 -16.07
CA ASP A 4 -24.39 -17.80 -15.51
C ASP A 4 -23.82 -17.67 -14.09
N LEU A 5 -24.01 -18.70 -13.26
CA LEU A 5 -23.55 -18.74 -11.87
C LEU A 5 -22.04 -18.51 -11.80
N ALA A 6 -21.27 -19.13 -12.71
CA ALA A 6 -19.82 -18.97 -12.75
C ALA A 6 -19.40 -17.51 -12.98
N THR A 7 -20.09 -16.81 -13.89
CA THR A 7 -19.84 -15.40 -14.18
C THR A 7 -20.20 -14.49 -13.01
N ARG A 8 -21.29 -14.80 -12.30
CA ARG A 8 -21.70 -14.06 -11.10
C ARG A 8 -20.70 -14.22 -9.96
N THR A 9 -20.24 -15.45 -9.71
CA THR A 9 -19.21 -15.72 -8.69
C THR A 9 -17.91 -14.99 -9.02
N LEU A 10 -17.46 -15.07 -10.28
CA LEU A 10 -16.26 -14.37 -10.74
C LEU A 10 -16.38 -12.85 -10.58
N PHE A 11 -17.55 -12.27 -10.85
CA PHE A 11 -17.80 -10.85 -10.67
C PHE A 11 -17.80 -10.45 -9.19
N SER A 12 -18.41 -11.24 -8.30
CA SER A 12 -18.39 -11.00 -6.85
C SER A 12 -16.97 -11.04 -6.30
N GLU A 13 -16.17 -12.04 -6.66
CA GLU A 13 -14.76 -12.13 -6.26
C GLU A 13 -13.96 -10.91 -6.75
N PHE A 14 -14.17 -10.50 -8.00
CA PHE A 14 -13.53 -9.31 -8.56
C PHE A 14 -13.89 -8.03 -7.79
N GLN A 15 -15.16 -7.89 -7.40
CA GLN A 15 -15.64 -6.75 -6.61
C GLN A 15 -15.01 -6.72 -5.20
N GLU A 16 -14.91 -7.88 -4.53
CA GLU A 16 -14.25 -7.99 -3.23
C GLU A 16 -12.75 -7.62 -3.30
N HIS A 17 -12.06 -8.07 -4.35
CA HIS A 17 -10.67 -7.68 -4.57
C HIS A 17 -10.52 -6.18 -4.79
N CYS A 18 -11.41 -5.56 -5.57
CA CYS A 18 -11.42 -4.12 -5.78
C CYS A 18 -11.58 -3.35 -4.45
N PHE A 19 -12.51 -3.76 -3.59
CA PHE A 19 -12.68 -3.12 -2.28
C PHE A 19 -11.46 -3.32 -1.38
N THR A 20 -10.90 -4.53 -1.36
CA THR A 20 -9.68 -4.83 -0.60
C THR A 20 -8.50 -3.98 -1.06
N ARG A 21 -8.35 -3.79 -2.38
CA ARG A 21 -7.31 -2.92 -2.95
C ARG A 21 -7.46 -1.48 -2.51
N VAL A 22 -8.66 -0.92 -2.56
CA VAL A 22 -8.92 0.47 -2.13
C VAL A 22 -8.57 0.66 -0.66
N ALA A 23 -8.95 -0.29 0.21
CA ALA A 23 -8.61 -0.24 1.63
C ALA A 23 -7.09 -0.27 1.87
N LEU A 24 -6.37 -1.17 1.19
CA LEU A 24 -4.90 -1.26 1.28
C LEU A 24 -4.20 -0.03 0.69
N GLU A 25 -4.73 0.55 -0.39
CA GLU A 25 -4.18 1.76 -1.00
C GLU A 25 -4.24 2.95 -0.03
N HIS A 26 -5.37 3.10 0.68
CA HIS A 26 -5.53 4.13 1.70
C HIS A 26 -4.53 3.95 2.85
N GLN A 27 -4.37 2.72 3.35
CA GLN A 27 -3.38 2.41 4.40
C GLN A 27 -1.94 2.70 3.94
N LEU A 28 -1.59 2.31 2.71
CA LEU A 28 -0.27 2.55 2.13
C LEU A 28 0.03 4.03 1.92
N LYS A 29 -0.98 4.85 1.55
CA LYS A 29 -0.85 6.31 1.43
C LYS A 29 -0.74 7.01 2.78
N ALA A 30 -1.48 6.54 3.78
CA ALA A 30 -1.44 7.09 5.14
C ALA A 30 -0.10 6.81 5.85
N THR A 31 0.59 5.72 5.48
CA THR A 31 1.87 5.36 6.10
C THR A 31 3.00 6.29 5.63
N GLY A 32 3.37 7.24 6.50
CA GLY A 32 4.45 8.19 6.26
C GLY A 32 5.79 7.54 5.87
N THR A 33 6.59 8.23 5.06
CA THR A 33 7.89 7.71 4.61
C THR A 33 9.00 8.21 5.52
N PHE A 34 9.61 7.33 6.32
CA PHE A 34 10.69 7.74 7.22
C PHE A 34 12.03 7.89 6.51
N VAL A 35 12.73 9.00 6.74
CA VAL A 35 14.06 9.32 6.20
C VAL A 35 15.01 9.60 7.35
N ARG A 36 16.23 9.06 7.26
CA ARG A 36 17.30 9.28 8.24
C ARG A 36 18.23 10.38 7.73
N LYS A 37 18.56 11.34 8.59
CA LYS A 37 19.47 12.45 8.29
C LYS A 37 20.53 12.56 9.39
N LYS A 38 21.78 12.83 8.98
CA LYS A 38 22.89 13.12 9.89
C LYS A 38 23.07 14.65 9.99
N ILE A 39 23.08 15.17 11.21
CA ILE A 39 23.26 16.60 11.51
C ILE A 39 24.25 16.70 12.68
N LYS A 40 25.40 17.38 12.47
CA LYS A 40 26.45 17.57 13.49
C LYS A 40 26.76 16.26 14.24
N GLU A 41 27.09 15.21 13.48
CA GLU A 41 27.42 13.86 13.95
C GLU A 41 26.28 13.03 14.57
N LYS A 42 25.13 13.64 14.88
CA LYS A 42 23.95 12.94 15.38
C LYS A 42 23.01 12.57 14.25
N GLU A 43 22.27 11.47 14.44
CA GLU A 43 21.33 10.99 13.44
C GLU A 43 19.89 11.14 13.93
N TYR A 44 19.03 11.51 12.99
CA TYR A 44 17.65 11.86 13.25
C TYR A 44 16.74 11.27 12.19
N TRP A 45 15.55 10.87 12.63
CA TRP A 45 14.46 10.43 11.79
C TRP A 45 13.53 11.60 11.48
N TYR A 46 13.09 11.64 10.23
CA TYR A 46 12.09 12.57 9.72
C TYR A 46 10.99 11.78 9.03
N VAL A 47 9.74 12.21 9.17
CA VAL A 47 8.62 11.74 8.36
C VAL A 47 8.52 12.62 7.13
N GLN A 48 8.65 12.00 5.96
CA GLN A 48 8.47 12.65 4.68
C GLN A 48 7.03 12.48 4.21
N GLN A 49 6.40 13.62 3.92
CA GLN A 49 5.06 13.72 3.36
C GLN A 49 5.11 14.47 2.02
N TYR A 50 4.15 14.19 1.16
CA TYR A 50 3.98 14.90 -0.09
C TYR A 50 2.66 15.66 -0.02
N THR A 51 2.74 16.98 0.11
CA THR A 51 1.59 17.86 0.28
C THR A 51 1.69 18.94 -0.78
N GLU A 52 0.62 19.13 -1.57
CA GLU A 52 0.50 20.23 -2.55
C GLU A 52 1.70 20.34 -3.52
N GLY A 53 2.18 19.21 -4.03
CA GLY A 53 3.28 19.19 -4.99
C GLY A 53 4.67 19.36 -4.38
N LYS A 54 4.77 19.58 -3.07
CA LYS A 54 6.03 19.76 -2.34
C LYS A 54 6.29 18.60 -1.38
N ILE A 55 7.57 18.24 -1.26
CA ILE A 55 8.05 17.30 -0.26
C ILE A 55 8.28 18.07 1.04
N THR A 56 7.53 17.74 2.09
CA THR A 56 7.75 18.25 3.44
C THR A 56 8.36 17.16 4.31
N GLN A 57 9.21 17.56 5.25
CA GLN A 57 9.87 16.63 6.18
C GLN A 57 9.70 17.14 7.59
N GLN A 58 8.96 16.40 8.41
CA GLN A 58 8.73 16.71 9.80
C GLN A 58 9.68 15.90 10.68
N TYR A 59 10.29 16.54 11.68
CA TYR A 59 11.13 15.85 12.64
C TYR A 59 10.33 14.80 13.41
N TYR A 60 10.83 13.57 13.45
CA TYR A 60 10.22 12.46 14.19
C TYR A 60 10.94 12.16 15.50
N GLY A 61 12.28 12.23 15.50
CA GLY A 61 13.08 11.94 16.69
C GLY A 61 14.55 11.63 16.40
N SER A 62 15.34 11.47 17.46
CA SER A 62 16.69 10.90 17.42
C SER A 62 16.69 9.46 16.92
N ALA A 63 17.75 9.07 16.22
CA ALA A 63 17.97 7.70 15.74
C ALA A 63 18.47 6.76 16.84
N ASP A 64 17.73 6.69 17.95
CA ASP A 64 18.02 5.78 19.05
C ASP A 64 17.63 4.34 18.68
N LYS A 65 18.18 3.35 19.39
CA LYS A 65 17.91 1.92 19.10
C LYS A 65 16.42 1.58 19.12
N GLY A 66 15.67 2.09 20.11
CA GLY A 66 14.24 1.85 20.24
C GLY A 66 13.42 2.42 19.07
N ARG A 67 13.61 3.71 18.76
CA ARG A 67 12.89 4.39 17.67
C ARG A 67 13.28 3.85 16.29
N THR A 68 14.54 3.48 16.12
CA THR A 68 15.00 2.82 14.89
C THR A 68 14.33 1.46 14.71
N ALA A 69 14.19 0.66 15.77
CA ALA A 69 13.49 -0.62 15.69
C ALA A 69 12.00 -0.46 15.34
N GLU A 70 11.33 0.54 15.91
CA GLU A 70 9.94 0.88 15.57
C GLU A 70 9.79 1.22 14.08
N ILE A 71 10.62 2.14 13.57
CA ILE A 71 10.59 2.55 12.15
C ILE A 71 10.89 1.37 11.23
N MET A 72 11.81 0.49 11.61
CA MET A 72 12.11 -0.71 10.81
C MET A 72 10.93 -1.68 10.79
N LYS A 73 10.19 -1.85 11.90
CA LYS A 73 8.93 -2.61 11.90
C LYS A 73 7.90 -1.99 10.97
N THR A 74 7.70 -0.67 11.02
CA THR A 74 6.78 0.02 10.12
C THR A 74 7.19 -0.14 8.65
N ARG A 75 8.49 -0.08 8.34
CA ARG A 75 9.01 -0.33 6.99
C ARG A 75 8.76 -1.76 6.51
N ALA A 76 9.00 -2.75 7.37
CA ALA A 76 8.74 -4.15 7.05
C ALA A 76 7.25 -4.41 6.80
N GLU A 77 6.37 -3.82 7.62
CA GLU A 77 4.92 -3.91 7.43
C GLU A 77 4.48 -3.27 6.11
N ARG A 78 5.00 -2.08 5.79
CA ARG A 78 4.75 -1.44 4.49
C ARG A 78 5.18 -2.29 3.31
N GLN A 79 6.34 -2.95 3.40
CA GLN A 79 6.81 -3.85 2.34
C GLN A 79 5.86 -5.05 2.16
N ARG A 80 5.37 -5.64 3.25
CA ARG A 80 4.38 -6.72 3.21
C ARG A 80 3.08 -6.27 2.56
N GLN A 81 2.56 -5.11 2.97
CA GLN A 81 1.36 -4.53 2.39
C GLN A 81 1.52 -4.21 0.89
N GLN A 82 2.68 -3.69 0.47
CA GLN A 82 2.98 -3.47 -0.96
C GLN A 82 3.02 -4.78 -1.75
N ALA A 83 3.61 -5.84 -1.19
CA ALA A 83 3.62 -7.15 -1.82
C ALA A 83 2.20 -7.73 -1.96
N MET A 84 1.35 -7.57 -0.94
CA MET A 84 -0.06 -7.97 -0.97
C MET A 84 -0.84 -7.16 -2.02
N PHE A 85 -0.66 -5.84 -2.05
CA PHE A 85 -1.27 -4.95 -3.03
C PHE A 85 -0.91 -5.35 -4.47
N LYS A 86 0.36 -5.69 -4.73
CA LYS A 86 0.81 -6.19 -6.04
C LYS A 86 0.11 -7.49 -6.42
N LYS A 87 -0.05 -8.43 -5.49
CA LYS A 87 -0.75 -9.70 -5.73
C LYS A 87 -2.22 -9.48 -6.07
N ILE A 88 -2.93 -8.65 -5.31
CA ILE A 88 -4.34 -8.33 -5.55
C ILE A 88 -4.51 -7.68 -6.92
N ARG A 89 -3.67 -6.71 -7.28
CA ARG A 89 -3.72 -6.07 -8.61
C ARG A 89 -3.53 -7.06 -9.76
N LEU A 90 -2.70 -8.08 -9.58
CA LEU A 90 -2.51 -9.15 -10.58
C LEU A 90 -3.73 -10.08 -10.66
N GLN A 91 -4.37 -10.39 -9.53
CA GLN A 91 -5.61 -11.17 -9.49
C GLN A 91 -6.75 -10.43 -10.17
N GLU A 92 -6.95 -9.15 -9.84
CA GLU A 92 -7.92 -8.26 -10.48
C GLU A 92 -7.72 -8.23 -12.00
N ALA A 93 -6.48 -8.04 -12.47
CA ALA A 93 -6.18 -8.01 -13.90
C ALA A 93 -6.54 -9.32 -14.62
N ARG A 94 -6.31 -10.47 -13.98
CA ARG A 94 -6.70 -11.78 -14.52
C ARG A 94 -8.22 -11.95 -14.54
N GLN A 95 -8.91 -11.66 -13.44
CA GLN A 95 -10.36 -11.78 -13.35
C GLN A 95 -11.05 -10.84 -14.34
N ALA A 96 -10.59 -9.60 -14.48
CA ALA A 96 -11.07 -8.65 -15.48
C ALA A 96 -10.88 -9.18 -16.91
N ALA A 97 -9.75 -9.82 -17.21
CA ALA A 97 -9.52 -10.42 -18.52
C ALA A 97 -10.45 -11.63 -18.77
N MET A 98 -10.74 -12.44 -17.75
CA MET A 98 -11.68 -13.56 -17.83
C MET A 98 -13.11 -13.08 -18.06
N LEU A 99 -13.55 -12.04 -17.33
CA LEU A 99 -14.87 -11.42 -17.51
C LEU A 99 -15.05 -10.88 -18.94
N ARG A 100 -14.05 -10.14 -19.45
CA ARG A 100 -14.06 -9.64 -20.83
C ARG A 100 -14.14 -10.75 -21.87
N ARG A 101 -13.40 -11.85 -21.68
CA ARG A 101 -13.47 -13.03 -22.57
C ARG A 101 -14.81 -13.75 -22.48
N GLY A 102 -15.46 -13.72 -21.32
CA GLY A 102 -16.79 -14.30 -21.08
C GLY A 102 -17.96 -13.46 -21.60
N GLY A 103 -17.70 -12.33 -22.29
CA GLY A 103 -18.73 -11.50 -22.89
C GLY A 103 -19.42 -10.54 -21.91
N VAL A 104 -18.77 -10.22 -20.78
CA VAL A 104 -19.20 -9.19 -19.81
C VAL A 104 -18.26 -7.98 -19.87
#